data_AF-A0A1G3FCV6-F1
#
_entry.id   AF-A0A1G3FCV6-F1
#
_cell.length_a   1.000
_cell.length_b   1.000
_cell.length_c   1.000
_cell.angle_alpha   90.00
_cell.angle_beta   90.00
_cell.angle_gamma   90.00
#
_symmetry.space_group_name_H-M   'P 1'
#
loop_
_entity.id
_entity.type
_entity.pdbx_description
1 polymer ?
#
loop_
_entity_poly.entity_id
_entity_poly.type
_entity_poly.pdbx_seq_one_letter_code
_entity_poly.pdbx_strand_id
1 'polypeptide(L)'
;MTISMYQVAVPVFVRALGNLAHVLKKGEEHAKSKNVSDEVLLQTRLIPDMLPLIKQIQIACDMATRGTARLAGVEPQSFEDNETTLEQAYSRIERSIEYIKSFKPEQIDGSETRAIHLKMRNGEMNFEGQ
;
A
#
# COMPACT_ATOMS: atom_id res chain seq x y z
N MET A 1 7.60 -28.65 -1.04
CA MET A 1 8.01 -27.26 -1.26
C MET A 1 7.14 -26.40 -0.37
N THR A 2 7.69 -25.88 0.71
CA THR A 2 7.00 -24.92 1.60
C THR A 2 7.27 -23.53 1.05
N ILE A 3 6.22 -22.82 0.62
CA ILE A 3 6.31 -21.41 0.26
C ILE A 3 6.58 -20.63 1.55
N SER A 4 7.53 -19.69 1.53
CA SER A 4 7.90 -18.87 2.70
C SER A 4 7.01 -17.63 2.86
N MET A 5 6.93 -17.09 4.07
CA MET A 5 6.22 -15.83 4.35
C MET A 5 6.74 -14.68 3.50
N TYR A 6 8.06 -14.59 3.30
CA TYR A 6 8.64 -13.58 2.43
C TYR A 6 8.09 -13.68 1.01
N GLN A 7 8.03 -14.89 0.44
CA GLN A 7 7.58 -15.11 -0.93
C GLN A 7 6.10 -14.78 -1.16
N VAL A 8 5.23 -14.96 -0.16
CA VAL A 8 3.80 -14.61 -0.27
C VAL A 8 3.50 -13.15 0.03
N ALA A 9 4.40 -12.44 0.72
CA ALA A 9 4.18 -11.04 1.10
C ALA A 9 4.95 -10.06 0.20
N VAL A 10 6.27 -10.00 0.31
CA VAL A 10 7.10 -8.92 -0.26
C VAL A 10 6.98 -8.78 -1.78
N PRO A 11 7.26 -9.81 -2.60
CA PRO A 11 7.17 -9.67 -4.06
C PRO A 11 5.72 -9.50 -4.53
N VAL A 12 4.74 -9.98 -3.76
CA VAL A 12 3.31 -9.82 -4.07
C VAL A 12 2.89 -8.37 -3.90
N PHE A 13 3.24 -7.73 -2.77
CA PHE A 13 2.97 -6.32 -2.53
C PHE A 13 3.69 -5.41 -3.53
N VAL A 14 4.98 -5.67 -3.80
CA VAL A 14 5.75 -4.92 -4.82
C VAL A 14 5.07 -4.97 -6.18
N ARG A 15 4.63 -6.16 -6.62
CA ARG A 15 3.92 -6.33 -7.89
C ARG A 15 2.58 -5.60 -7.88
N ALA A 16 1.81 -5.71 -6.78
CA ALA A 16 0.50 -5.06 -6.68
C ALA A 16 0.60 -3.53 -6.75
N LEU A 17 1.55 -2.93 -6.02
CA LEU A 17 1.80 -1.49 -6.06
C LEU A 17 2.36 -1.04 -7.42
N GLY A 18 3.22 -1.85 -8.05
CA GLY A 18 3.67 -1.59 -9.42
C GLY A 18 2.52 -1.59 -10.43
N ASN A 19 1.58 -2.54 -10.29
CA ASN A 19 0.37 -2.59 -11.10
C ASN A 19 -0.54 -1.39 -10.84
N LEU A 20 -0.70 -0.97 -9.58
CA LEU A 20 -1.45 0.24 -9.21
C LEU A 20 -0.89 1.47 -9.93
N ALA A 21 0.44 1.69 -9.88
CA ALA A 21 1.08 2.79 -10.61
C ALA A 21 0.83 2.71 -12.12
N HIS A 22 0.88 1.51 -12.70
CA HIS A 22 0.63 1.32 -14.13
C HIS A 22 -0.82 1.64 -14.53
N VAL A 23 -1.80 1.19 -13.73
CA VAL A 23 -3.22 1.49 -13.96
C VAL A 23 -3.50 2.99 -13.80
N LEU A 24 -2.91 3.63 -12.79
CA LEU A 24 -3.04 5.07 -12.58
C LEU A 24 -2.51 5.88 -13.77
N LYS A 25 -1.37 5.49 -14.36
CA LYS A 25 -0.84 6.14 -15.57
C LYS A 25 -1.81 6.08 -16.74
N LYS A 26 -2.44 4.92 -16.97
CA LYS A 26 -3.48 4.78 -17.99
C LYS A 26 -4.71 5.64 -17.68
N GLY A 27 -5.11 5.71 -16.40
CA GLY A 27 -6.20 6.55 -15.94
C GLY A 27 -5.92 8.04 -16.15
N GLU A 28 -4.70 8.49 -15.86
CA GLU A 28 -4.20 9.85 -16.10
C GLU A 28 -4.22 10.20 -17.59
N GLU A 29 -3.65 9.34 -18.45
CA GLU A 29 -3.68 9.52 -19.91
C GLU A 29 -5.12 9.64 -20.43
N HIS A 30 -6.02 8.77 -19.94
CA HIS A 30 -7.42 8.81 -20.31
C HIS A 30 -8.11 10.10 -19.84
N ALA A 31 -7.92 10.49 -18.58
CA ALA A 31 -8.47 11.72 -18.01
C ALA A 31 -8.03 12.96 -18.80
N LYS A 32 -6.72 13.06 -19.11
CA LYS A 32 -6.17 14.14 -19.93
C LYS A 32 -6.79 14.17 -21.33
N SER A 33 -7.00 13.02 -21.97
CA SER A 33 -7.68 12.94 -23.27
C SER A 33 -9.14 13.44 -23.26
N LYS A 34 -9.73 13.54 -22.07
CA LYS A 34 -11.09 14.05 -21.82
C LYS A 34 -11.11 15.44 -21.19
N ASN A 35 -9.97 16.13 -21.10
CA ASN A 35 -9.82 17.42 -20.42
C ASN A 35 -10.24 17.39 -18.94
N VAL A 36 -10.08 16.24 -18.29
CA VAL A 36 -10.27 16.09 -16.84
C VAL A 36 -8.94 16.42 -16.16
N SER A 37 -8.95 17.33 -15.18
CA SER A 37 -7.76 17.69 -14.43
C SER A 37 -7.36 16.58 -13.45
N ASP A 38 -6.08 16.55 -13.10
CA ASP A 38 -5.52 15.62 -12.10
C ASP A 38 -6.26 15.72 -10.76
N GLU A 39 -6.62 16.94 -10.35
CA GLU A 39 -7.39 17.19 -9.13
C GLU A 39 -8.77 16.50 -9.18
N VAL A 40 -9.50 16.64 -10.28
CA VAL A 40 -10.81 15.98 -10.44
C VAL A 40 -10.66 14.47 -10.39
N LEU A 41 -9.64 13.91 -11.06
CA LEU A 41 -9.37 12.47 -11.02
C LEU A 41 -9.06 11.99 -9.60
N LEU A 42 -8.18 12.68 -8.87
CA LEU A 42 -7.78 12.32 -7.50
C LEU A 42 -8.92 12.44 -6.49
N GLN A 43 -9.84 13.39 -6.69
CA GLN A 43 -11.01 13.58 -5.82
C GLN A 43 -12.22 12.72 -6.21
N THR A 44 -12.14 11.99 -7.34
CA THR A 44 -13.22 11.12 -7.80
C THR A 44 -13.49 10.00 -6.79
N ARG A 45 -14.78 9.70 -6.59
CA ARG A 45 -15.30 8.65 -5.72
C ARG A 45 -16.17 7.70 -6.54
N LEU A 46 -16.25 6.43 -6.13
CA LEU A 46 -17.18 5.48 -6.75
C LEU A 46 -18.63 5.73 -6.29
N ILE A 47 -18.83 6.03 -5.00
CA ILE A 47 -20.10 6.44 -4.41
C ILE A 47 -19.86 7.55 -3.36
N PRO A 48 -20.88 8.35 -2.99
CA PRO A 48 -20.67 9.58 -2.22
C PRO A 48 -20.00 9.43 -0.85
N ASP A 49 -20.24 8.32 -0.15
CA ASP A 49 -19.72 8.04 1.18
C ASP A 49 -18.36 7.32 1.18
N MET A 50 -17.85 6.91 0.01
CA MET A 50 -16.50 6.36 -0.11
C MET A 50 -15.43 7.44 -0.09
N LEU A 51 -14.24 7.07 0.40
CA LEU A 51 -13.05 7.90 0.30
C LEU A 51 -12.62 8.10 -1.17
N PRO A 52 -12.08 9.29 -1.54
CA PRO A 52 -11.65 9.59 -2.90
C PRO A 52 -10.43 8.77 -3.32
N LEU A 53 -10.14 8.74 -4.63
CA LEU A 53 -9.03 7.98 -5.21
C LEU A 53 -7.70 8.22 -4.49
N ILE A 54 -7.34 9.47 -4.17
CA ILE A 54 -6.09 9.76 -3.45
C ILE A 54 -5.97 9.01 -2.12
N LYS A 55 -7.06 8.92 -1.35
CA LYS A 55 -7.10 8.19 -0.07
C LYS A 55 -7.00 6.69 -0.30
N GLN A 56 -7.57 6.15 -1.37
CA GLN A 56 -7.41 4.73 -1.72
C GLN A 56 -5.94 4.39 -2.03
N ILE A 57 -5.22 5.28 -2.74
CA ILE A 57 -3.78 5.11 -3.02
C ILE A 57 -2.97 5.12 -1.73
N GLN A 58 -3.25 6.09 -0.83
CA GLN A 58 -2.59 6.20 0.47
C GLN A 58 -2.80 4.93 1.30
N ILE A 59 -4.05 4.45 1.41
CA ILE A 59 -4.40 3.23 2.15
C ILE A 59 -3.71 2.00 1.54
N ALA A 60 -3.68 1.86 0.21
CA ALA A 60 -3.02 0.73 -0.44
C ALA A 60 -1.51 0.69 -0.12
N CYS A 61 -0.85 1.85 -0.15
CA CYS A 61 0.55 1.97 0.25
C CYS A 61 0.75 1.59 1.72
N ASP A 62 -0.07 2.17 2.62
CA ASP A 62 0.01 1.93 4.06
C ASP A 62 -0.23 0.47 4.44
N MET A 63 -1.19 -0.20 3.79
CA MET A 63 -1.47 -1.60 4.05
C MET A 63 -0.27 -2.48 3.69
N ALA A 64 0.36 -2.22 2.54
CA ALA A 64 1.52 -2.98 2.08
C ALA A 64 2.76 -2.73 2.95
N THR A 65 3.06 -1.47 3.29
CA THR A 65 4.23 -1.11 4.11
C THR A 65 4.06 -1.58 5.56
N ARG A 66 2.91 -1.31 6.18
CA ARG A 66 2.63 -1.73 7.57
C ARG A 66 2.52 -3.25 7.67
N GLY A 67 1.93 -3.92 6.68
CA GLY A 67 1.87 -5.38 6.63
C GLY A 67 3.27 -5.99 6.63
N THR A 68 4.14 -5.52 5.74
CA THR A 68 5.53 -6.00 5.64
C THR A 68 6.32 -5.75 6.93
N ALA A 69 6.20 -4.55 7.51
CA ALA A 69 6.88 -4.19 8.76
C ALA A 69 6.42 -5.07 9.95
N ARG A 70 5.12 -5.36 10.04
CA ARG A 70 4.56 -6.24 11.09
C ARG A 70 5.07 -7.67 10.99
N LEU A 71 5.15 -8.23 9.77
CA LEU A 71 5.74 -9.56 9.56
C LEU A 71 7.21 -9.58 9.98
N ALA A 72 7.95 -8.51 9.68
CA ALA A 72 9.31 -8.33 10.16
C ALA A 72 9.40 -8.01 11.68
N GLY A 73 8.29 -7.69 12.33
CA GLY A 73 8.16 -7.17 13.71
C GLY A 73 9.02 -5.96 13.97
N VAL A 74 9.04 -5.03 13.03
CA VAL A 74 9.59 -3.69 13.22
C VAL A 74 8.45 -2.68 13.23
N GLU A 75 8.69 -1.53 13.83
CA GLU A 75 7.74 -0.42 13.73
C GLU A 75 7.65 0.07 12.28
N PRO A 76 6.45 0.24 11.72
CA PRO A 76 6.28 0.68 10.35
C PRO A 76 6.72 2.13 10.18
N GLN A 77 7.39 2.40 9.07
CA GLN A 77 7.67 3.77 8.65
C GLN A 77 6.35 4.52 8.41
N SER A 78 6.26 5.74 8.94
CA SER A 78 5.11 6.62 8.68
C SER A 78 5.28 7.33 7.34
N PHE A 79 4.22 7.33 6.54
CA PHE A 79 4.12 8.10 5.30
C PHE A 79 3.04 9.15 5.49
N GLU A 80 3.41 10.43 5.49
CA GLU A 80 2.45 11.53 5.67
C GLU A 80 1.51 11.65 4.47
N ASP A 81 0.22 11.85 4.74
CA ASP A 81 -0.86 11.93 3.74
C ASP A 81 -0.99 13.32 3.11
N ASN A 82 0.13 13.90 2.66
CA ASN A 82 0.18 15.28 2.15
C ASN A 82 0.07 15.37 0.62
N GLU A 83 -0.16 14.25 -0.07
CA GLU A 83 -0.23 14.23 -1.53
C GLU A 83 -1.50 14.92 -2.06
N THR A 84 -1.31 15.87 -2.99
CA THR A 84 -2.38 16.61 -3.67
C THR A 84 -2.30 16.50 -5.19
N THR A 85 -1.24 15.89 -5.72
CA THR A 85 -0.99 15.73 -7.16
C THR A 85 -0.71 14.27 -7.53
N LEU A 86 -0.89 13.90 -8.81
CA LEU A 86 -0.59 12.55 -9.29
C LEU A 86 0.90 12.23 -9.17
N GLU A 87 1.78 13.21 -9.42
CA GLU A 87 3.22 13.06 -9.24
C GLU A 87 3.58 12.66 -7.80
N GLN A 88 3.01 13.35 -6.82
CA GLN A 88 3.21 13.00 -5.41
C GLN A 88 2.61 11.62 -5.07
N ALA A 89 1.47 11.26 -5.65
CA ALA A 89 0.87 9.93 -5.48
C ALA A 89 1.78 8.83 -6.05
N TYR A 90 2.37 9.03 -7.24
CA TYR A 90 3.36 8.11 -7.81
C TYR A 90 4.60 8.00 -6.93
N SER A 91 5.12 9.13 -6.44
CA SER A 91 6.26 9.17 -5.52
C SER A 91 5.96 8.42 -4.22
N ARG A 92 4.73 8.49 -3.68
CA ARG A 92 4.33 7.68 -2.52
C ARG A 92 4.37 6.19 -2.83
N ILE A 93 3.85 5.76 -3.97
CA ILE A 93 3.87 4.36 -4.39
C ILE A 93 5.31 3.86 -4.53
N GLU A 94 6.18 4.64 -5.17
CA GLU A 94 7.59 4.30 -5.35
C GLU A 94 8.33 4.16 -4.02
N ARG A 95 8.25 5.18 -3.14
CA ARG A 95 8.86 5.12 -1.79
C ARG A 95 8.33 3.93 -0.98
N SER A 96 7.05 3.59 -1.15
CA SER A 96 6.45 2.42 -0.50
C SER A 96 7.04 1.11 -1.02
N ILE A 97 7.23 0.99 -2.34
CA ILE A 97 7.88 -0.16 -2.97
C ILE A 97 9.34 -0.29 -2.51
N GLU A 98 10.08 0.82 -2.46
CA GLU A 98 11.47 0.85 -2.00
C GLU A 98 11.59 0.40 -0.55
N TYR A 99 10.72 0.92 0.33
CA TYR A 99 10.65 0.49 1.72
C TYR A 99 10.38 -1.00 1.84
N ILE A 100 9.39 -1.53 1.11
CA ILE A 100 9.06 -2.97 1.13
C ILE A 100 10.23 -3.82 0.61
N LYS A 101 10.94 -3.37 -0.43
CA LYS A 101 12.12 -4.05 -0.98
C LYS A 101 13.33 -4.03 -0.06
N SER A 102 13.37 -3.15 0.93
CA SER A 102 14.48 -3.09 1.89
C SER A 102 14.51 -4.27 2.86
N PHE A 103 13.38 -4.97 3.02
CA PHE A 103 13.28 -6.16 3.86
C PHE A 103 13.87 -7.39 3.18
N LYS A 104 14.58 -8.20 3.97
CA LYS A 104 15.20 -9.45 3.54
C LYS A 104 14.39 -10.67 4.04
N PRO A 105 14.52 -11.84 3.38
CA PRO A 105 13.85 -13.07 3.82
C PRO A 105 14.08 -13.40 5.29
N GLU A 106 15.29 -13.21 5.81
CA GLU A 106 15.64 -13.57 7.20
C GLU A 106 14.92 -12.71 8.24
N GLN A 107 14.32 -11.58 7.84
CA GLN A 107 13.52 -10.74 8.73
C GLN A 107 12.06 -11.20 8.79
N ILE A 108 11.56 -11.88 7.76
CA ILE A 108 10.14 -12.18 7.56
C ILE A 108 9.84 -13.68 7.68
N ASP A 109 10.73 -14.55 7.22
CA ASP A 109 10.54 -15.99 7.31
C ASP A 109 10.52 -16.42 8.78
N GLY A 110 9.59 -17.31 9.15
CA GLY A 110 9.31 -17.63 10.56
C GLY A 110 8.28 -16.69 11.21
N SER A 111 7.69 -15.75 10.47
CA SER A 111 6.64 -14.87 10.99
C SER A 111 5.26 -15.52 11.05
N GLU A 112 5.07 -16.75 10.58
CA GLU A 112 3.78 -17.43 10.45
C GLU A 112 2.99 -17.40 11.76
N THR A 113 3.66 -17.68 12.88
CA THR A 113 3.05 -17.71 14.23
C THR A 113 3.33 -16.43 15.04
N ARG A 114 3.84 -15.37 14.40
CA ARG A 114 4.12 -14.10 15.08
C ARG A 114 2.80 -13.42 15.43
N ALA A 115 2.61 -13.08 16.71
CA ALA A 115 1.42 -12.35 17.13
C ALA A 115 1.41 -10.95 16.52
N ILE A 116 0.33 -10.63 15.80
CA ILE A 116 0.06 -9.32 15.23
C ILE A 116 -1.13 -8.70 15.97
N HIS A 117 -0.86 -7.64 16.73
CA HIS A 117 -1.88 -6.89 17.47
C HIS A 117 -2.25 -5.62 16.72
N LEU A 118 -3.50 -5.52 16.27
CA LEU A 118 -4.04 -4.36 15.55
C LEU A 118 -5.01 -3.61 16.44
N LYS A 119 -4.72 -2.33 16.72
CA LYS A 119 -5.65 -1.42 17.38
C LYS A 119 -6.57 -0.80 16.33
N MET A 120 -7.83 -1.21 16.32
CA MET A 120 -8.89 -0.65 15.48
C MET A 120 -9.75 0.33 16.27
N ARG A 121 -10.53 1.17 15.57
CA ARG A 121 -11.43 2.14 16.22
C ARG A 121 -12.50 1.47 17.11
N ASN A 122 -12.89 0.25 16.76
CA ASN A 122 -13.92 -0.56 17.42
C ASN A 122 -13.36 -1.62 18.38
N GLY A 123 -12.05 -1.65 18.60
CA GLY A 123 -11.42 -2.59 19.53
C GLY A 123 -10.06 -3.11 19.04
N GLU A 124 -9.47 -4.02 19.81
CA GLU A 124 -8.22 -4.69 19.45
C GLU A 124 -8.51 -5.98 18.70
N MET A 125 -7.73 -6.27 17.66
CA MET A 125 -7.78 -7.52 16.92
C MET A 125 -6.42 -8.20 16.99
N ASN A 126 -6.43 -9.51 17.21
CA ASN A 126 -5.25 -10.34 17.36
C ASN A 126 -5.21 -11.36 16.23
N PHE A 127 -4.08 -11.41 15.52
CA PHE A 127 -3.83 -12.36 14.44
C PHE A 127 -2.47 -13.04 14.65
N GLU A 128 -2.26 -14.12 13.91
CA GLU A 128 -0.92 -14.60 13.60
C GLU A 128 -0.44 -13.97 12.27
N GLY A 129 0.79 -14.23 11.86
CA GLY A 129 1.33 -13.64 10.64
C GLY A 129 0.74 -14.22 9.35
N GLN A 130 0.26 -15.47 9.41
CA GLN A 130 -0.33 -16.20 8.26
C GLN A 130 -1.81 -15.89 7.99
#